data_AF-A0A7J2NIN0-F1
#
_entry.id   AF-A0A7J2NIN0-F1
#
_cell.length_a   1.000
_cell.length_b   1.000
_cell.length_c   1.000
_cell.angle_alpha   90.00
_cell.angle_beta   90.00
_cell.angle_gamma   90.00
#
_symmetry.space_group_name_H-M   'P 1'
#
loop_
_entity.id
_entity.type
_entity.pdbx_description
1 polymer ?
#
loop_
_entity_poly.entity_id
_entity_poly.type
_entity_poly.pdbx_seq_one_letter_code
_entity_poly.pdbx_strand_id
1 'polypeptide(L)'
;IYHQFIGTPISTKNVDLLEKTIAEGTRIQPFVKDAEVHIDREKLRSKRGEFDYDSLSGEMLSVRLEIAYGGVQLTARMQNIPAIRYPLMYIERISRQE
;
A
#
# COMPACT_ATOMS: atom_id res chain seq x y z
N ILE A 1 -2.54 -7.58 0.72
CA ILE A 1 -1.37 -6.67 0.65
C ILE A 1 -0.57 -6.71 1.94
N TYR A 2 -1.04 -6.11 3.04
CA TYR A 2 -0.25 -5.92 4.27
C TYR A 2 0.58 -7.14 4.70
N HIS A 3 -0.06 -8.24 5.10
CA HIS A 3 0.65 -9.42 5.60
C HIS A 3 1.52 -10.14 4.57
N GLN A 4 1.30 -9.94 3.27
CA GLN A 4 2.08 -10.58 2.23
C GLN A 4 3.44 -9.91 2.02
N PHE A 5 3.52 -8.59 2.23
CA PHE A 5 4.70 -7.80 1.85
C PHE A 5 5.45 -7.20 3.04
N ILE A 6 4.85 -7.09 4.22
CA ILE A 6 5.57 -6.65 5.42
C ILE A 6 6.78 -7.56 5.68
N GLY A 7 7.91 -6.96 6.02
CA GLY A 7 9.19 -7.65 6.21
C GLY A 7 10.03 -7.79 4.92
N THR A 8 9.47 -7.48 3.75
CA THR A 8 10.21 -7.51 2.48
C THR A 8 11.41 -6.55 2.54
N PRO A 9 12.63 -6.99 2.17
CA PRO A 9 13.78 -6.09 2.07
C PRO A 9 13.53 -4.96 1.07
N ILE A 10 13.70 -3.72 1.53
CA ILE A 10 13.40 -2.52 0.76
C ILE A 10 14.52 -1.49 0.90
N SER A 11 14.82 -0.82 -0.20
CA SER A 11 15.80 0.26 -0.30
C SER A 11 15.39 1.22 -1.41
N THR A 12 16.13 2.31 -1.57
CA THR A 12 15.93 3.23 -2.72
C THR A 12 16.17 2.55 -4.08
N LYS A 13 16.82 1.37 -4.12
CA LYS A 13 17.13 0.65 -5.36
C LYS A 13 15.96 -0.17 -5.89
N ASN A 14 15.05 -0.62 -5.03
CA ASN A 14 13.94 -1.51 -5.41
C ASN A 14 12.56 -0.97 -5.05
N VAL A 15 12.46 0.22 -4.45
CA VAL A 15 11.18 0.80 -4.01
C VAL A 15 10.15 0.94 -5.13
N ASP A 16 10.55 1.49 -6.28
CA ASP A 16 9.65 1.68 -7.42
C ASP A 16 9.17 0.33 -7.99
N LEU A 17 10.08 -0.65 -8.05
CA LEU A 17 9.75 -2.00 -8.51
C LEU A 17 8.77 -2.67 -7.55
N LEU A 18 9.01 -2.58 -6.23
CA LEU A 18 8.16 -3.21 -5.24
C LEU A 18 6.76 -2.58 -5.21
N GLU A 19 6.65 -1.25 -5.27
CA GLU A 19 5.36 -0.55 -5.41
C GLU A 19 4.57 -1.11 -6.60
N LYS A 20 5.20 -1.20 -7.78
CA LYS A 20 4.59 -1.75 -8.99
C LYS A 20 4.20 -3.23 -8.82
N THR A 21 5.08 -4.07 -8.29
CA THR A 21 4.79 -5.50 -8.08
C THR A 21 3.60 -5.72 -7.16
N ILE A 22 3.50 -4.95 -6.07
CA ILE A 22 2.35 -5.03 -5.15
C ILE A 22 1.07 -4.60 -5.87
N ALA A 23 1.11 -3.50 -6.62
CA ALA A 23 -0.04 -2.99 -7.37
C ALA A 23 -0.53 -4.01 -8.41
N GLU A 24 0.34 -4.49 -9.30
CA GLU A 24 -0.04 -5.46 -10.33
C GLU A 24 -0.51 -6.79 -9.73
N GLY A 25 0.17 -7.30 -8.69
CA GLY A 25 -0.25 -8.50 -7.97
C GLY A 25 -1.56 -8.33 -7.19
N THR A 26 -1.98 -7.10 -6.93
CA THR A 26 -3.29 -6.81 -6.34
C THR A 26 -4.38 -6.74 -7.40
N ARG A 27 -4.09 -6.15 -8.57
CA ARG A 27 -5.08 -6.01 -9.66
C ARG A 27 -5.61 -7.34 -10.20
N ILE A 28 -4.86 -8.44 -10.03
CA ILE A 28 -5.33 -9.78 -10.41
C ILE A 28 -6.36 -10.36 -9.43
N GLN A 29 -6.56 -9.75 -8.26
CA GLN A 29 -7.54 -10.23 -7.29
C GLN A 29 -8.97 -9.88 -7.74
N PRO A 30 -9.98 -10.70 -7.38
CA PRO A 30 -11.36 -10.45 -7.77
C PRO A 30 -11.84 -9.04 -7.45
N PHE A 31 -12.54 -8.44 -8.41
CA PHE A 31 -13.23 -7.14 -8.31
C PHE A 31 -12.35 -5.89 -8.15
N VAL A 32 -11.03 -6.06 -8.03
CA VAL A 32 -10.08 -4.94 -8.03
C VAL A 32 -10.04 -4.35 -9.44
N LYS A 33 -10.45 -3.10 -9.57
CA LYS A 33 -10.37 -2.33 -10.82
C LYS A 33 -9.05 -1.61 -10.94
N ASP A 34 -8.56 -1.07 -9.83
CA ASP A 34 -7.26 -0.45 -9.77
C ASP A 34 -6.64 -0.57 -8.38
N ALA A 35 -5.31 -0.46 -8.33
CA ALA A 35 -4.51 -0.48 -7.13
C ALA A 35 -3.33 0.49 -7.29
N GLU A 36 -3.22 1.42 -6.35
CA GLU A 36 -2.07 2.31 -6.21
C GLU A 36 -1.37 1.99 -4.89
N VAL A 37 -0.05 1.88 -4.95
CA VAL A 37 0.79 1.56 -3.80
C VAL A 37 1.93 2.56 -3.77
N HIS A 38 2.13 3.16 -2.60
CA HIS A 38 3.22 4.07 -2.34
C HIS A 38 3.97 3.65 -1.07
N ILE A 39 5.29 3.70 -1.13
CA ILE A 39 6.20 3.44 -0.02
C ILE A 39 6.93 4.77 0.29
N ASP A 40 6.78 5.21 1.53
CA ASP A 40 7.38 6.45 2.03
C ASP A 40 8.91 6.38 2.01
N ARG A 41 9.52 7.15 1.11
CA ARG A 41 10.97 7.22 0.89
C ARG A 41 11.70 7.99 1.97
N GLU A 42 11.04 8.92 2.68
CA GLU A 42 11.65 9.63 3.80
C GLU A 42 11.93 8.65 4.95
N LYS A 43 11.01 7.72 5.18
CA LYS A 43 11.22 6.62 6.14
C LYS A 43 12.37 5.70 5.75
N LEU A 44 12.57 5.43 4.45
CA LEU A 44 13.72 4.64 3.96
C LEU A 44 15.06 5.35 4.19
N ARG A 45 15.11 6.68 4.02
CA ARG A 45 16.33 7.48 4.20
C ARG A 45 16.76 7.58 5.66
N SER A 46 15.80 7.57 6.57
CA SER A 46 16.04 7.73 8.02
C SER A 46 16.72 6.53 8.69
N LYS A 47 16.71 5.35 8.05
CA LYS A 47 17.17 4.08 8.63
C LYS A 47 18.25 3.38 7.80
N ARG A 48 19.35 4.08 7.54
CA ARG A 48 20.53 3.44 6.94
C ARG A 48 21.34 2.71 8.02
N GLY A 49 21.03 1.42 8.20
CA GLY A 49 21.93 0.51 8.91
C GLY A 49 23.18 0.19 8.08
N GLU A 50 24.07 -0.65 8.63
CA GLU A 50 25.34 -1.07 7.99
C GLU A 50 25.17 -1.64 6.57
N PHE A 51 23.98 -2.18 6.26
CA PHE A 51 23.71 -2.90 5.02
C PHE A 51 22.84 -2.13 3.99
N ASP A 52 22.53 -0.84 4.23
CA ASP A 52 21.82 0.06 3.27
C ASP A 52 20.46 -0.46 2.75
N TYR A 53 19.73 -1.22 3.58
CA TYR A 53 18.33 -1.62 3.37
C TYR A 53 17.56 -1.66 4.70
N ASP A 54 16.23 -1.65 4.62
CA ASP A 54 15.32 -1.83 5.76
C ASP A 54 14.28 -2.92 5.44
N SER A 55 13.54 -3.35 6.45
CA SER A 55 12.36 -4.20 6.28
C SER A 55 11.11 -3.34 6.08
N LEU A 56 10.34 -3.62 5.03
CA LEU A 56 9.10 -2.91 4.76
C LEU A 56 8.15 -3.02 5.95
N SER A 57 7.80 -1.87 6.53
CA SER A 57 6.90 -1.78 7.68
C SER A 57 5.56 -1.15 7.31
N GLY A 58 4.54 -1.39 8.13
CA GLY A 58 3.17 -0.94 7.86
C GLY A 58 3.05 0.56 7.76
N GLU A 59 3.86 1.27 8.55
CA GLU A 59 3.83 2.73 8.57
C GLU A 59 4.47 3.39 7.34
N MET A 60 5.18 2.63 6.51
CA MET A 60 5.75 3.10 5.24
C MET A 60 4.75 2.97 4.09
N LEU A 61 3.75 2.10 4.22
CA LEU A 61 2.83 1.75 3.15
C LEU A 61 1.60 2.67 3.11
N SER A 62 1.35 3.26 1.95
CA SER A 62 0.07 3.84 1.57
C SER A 62 -0.51 3.09 0.39
N VAL A 63 -1.78 2.71 0.47
CA VAL A 63 -2.48 1.95 -0.56
C VAL A 63 -3.82 2.59 -0.84
N ARG A 64 -4.17 2.73 -2.13
CA ARG A 64 -5.52 3.03 -2.61
C ARG A 64 -5.99 1.88 -3.48
N LEU A 65 -7.18 1.34 -3.21
CA LEU A 65 -7.80 0.33 -4.06
C LEU A 65 -9.13 0.87 -4.58
N GLU A 66 -9.37 0.71 -5.87
CA GLU A 66 -10.68 0.90 -6.47
C GLU A 66 -11.28 -0.48 -6.73
N ILE A 67 -12.44 -0.74 -6.13
CA ILE A 67 -13.14 -2.03 -6.19
C ILE A 67 -14.52 -1.79 -6.82
N ALA A 68 -14.94 -2.67 -7.72
CA ALA A 68 -16.27 -2.62 -8.30
C ALA A 68 -16.95 -3.99 -8.29
N TYR A 69 -18.11 -4.06 -7.64
CA TYR A 69 -18.89 -5.29 -7.52
C TYR A 69 -20.39 -4.99 -7.42
N GLY A 70 -21.22 -5.70 -8.21
CA GLY A 70 -22.67 -5.61 -8.11
C GLY A 70 -23.25 -4.19 -8.28
N GLY A 71 -22.67 -3.37 -9.17
CA GLY A 71 -23.09 -1.98 -9.39
C GLY A 71 -22.63 -1.00 -8.30
N VAL A 72 -21.83 -1.45 -7.32
CA VAL A 72 -21.21 -0.60 -6.30
C VAL A 72 -19.74 -0.39 -6.65
N GLN A 73 -19.29 0.85 -6.53
CA GLN A 73 -17.88 1.24 -6.56
C GLN A 73 -17.44 1.65 -5.16
N LEU A 74 -16.25 1.20 -4.78
CA LEU A 74 -15.67 1.43 -3.46
C LEU A 74 -14.21 1.83 -3.61
N THR A 75 -13.82 2.88 -2.89
CA THR A 75 -12.41 3.21 -2.67
C THR A 75 -12.01 2.76 -1.27
N ALA A 76 -11.09 1.80 -1.17
CA ALA A 76 -10.45 1.42 0.09
C ALA A 76 -9.09 2.11 0.22
N ARG A 77 -8.74 2.48 1.45
CA ARG A 77 -7.44 3.08 1.78
C ARG A 77 -6.75 2.33 2.90
N MET A 78 -5.44 2.32 2.82
CA MET A 78 -4.55 2.00 3.94
C MET A 78 -3.48 3.08 4.02
N GLN A 79 -3.30 3.68 5.19
CA GLN A 79 -2.20 4.62 5.42
C GLN A 79 -1.88 4.73 6.90
N ASN A 80 -0.65 5.12 7.21
CA ASN A 80 -0.28 5.45 8.57
C ASN A 80 -1.06 6.69 9.06
N ILE A 81 -1.72 6.58 10.21
CA ILE A 81 -2.39 7.71 10.87
C ILE A 81 -1.52 8.14 12.06
N PRO A 82 -0.78 9.27 11.95
CA PRO A 82 0.18 9.69 12.97
C PRO A 82 -0.45 9.88 14.36
N ALA A 83 -1.68 10.39 14.42
CA ALA A 83 -2.40 10.66 15.66
C ALA A 83 -2.62 9.40 16.53
N ILE A 84 -2.74 8.23 15.90
CA ILE A 84 -2.93 6.94 16.59
C ILE A 84 -1.75 5.98 16.40
N ARG A 85 -0.69 6.43 15.71
CA ARG A 85 0.52 5.64 15.39
C ARG A 85 0.18 4.25 14.84
N TYR A 86 -0.72 4.22 13.85
CA TYR A 86 -1.26 2.96 13.35
C TYR A 86 -1.51 3.01 11.83
N PRO A 87 -1.12 1.97 11.07
CA PRO A 87 -1.49 1.81 9.67
C PRO A 87 -2.98 1.39 9.56
N LEU A 88 -3.86 2.39 9.46
CA LEU A 88 -5.30 2.17 9.46
C LEU A 88 -5.79 1.79 8.07
N MET A 89 -6.60 0.75 7.99
CA MET A 89 -7.40 0.41 6.81
C MET A 89 -8.82 0.93 7.01
N TYR A 90 -9.37 1.60 5.99
CA TYR A 90 -10.73 2.12 6.04
C TYR A 90 -11.34 2.25 4.64
N ILE A 91 -12.65 2.37 4.57
CA ILE A 91 -13.36 2.71 3.34
C ILE A 91 -13.40 4.23 3.23
N GLU A 92 -12.79 4.77 2.18
CA GLU A 92 -12.75 6.21 1.95
C GLU A 92 -14.04 6.70 1.29
N ARG A 93 -14.55 5.94 0.32
CA ARG A 93 -15.73 6.31 -0.44
C ARG A 93 -16.50 5.08 -0.89
N ILE A 94 -17.83 5.19 -0.91
CA ILE A 94 -18.74 4.23 -1.53
C ILE A 94 -19.67 5.01 -2.45
N SER A 95 -19.89 4.53 -3.67
CA SER A 95 -20.90 5.04 -4.59
C SER A 95 -21.58 3.90 -5.34
N ARG A 96 -22.83 4.10 -5.74
CA ARG A 96 -23.58 3.16 -6.57
C ARG A 96 -23.64 3.72 -7.99
N GLN A 97 -23.40 2.89 -9.00
CA GLN A 97 -23.67 3.26 -10.38
C GLN A 97 -25.19 3.19 -10.60
N GLU A 98 -25.77 4.28 -11.09
CA GLU A 98 -27.16 4.33 -11.55
C GLU A 98 -27.35 3.54 -12.84
#